data_AF-A0A6M0K7Z0-F1
#
_entry.id   AF-A0A6M0K7Z0-F1
#
_cell.length_a   1.000
_cell.length_b   1.000
_cell.length_c   1.000
_cell.angle_alpha   90.00
_cell.angle_beta   90.00
_cell.angle_gamma   90.00
#
_symmetry.space_group_name_H-M   'P 1'
#
loop_
_entity.id
_entity.type
_entity.pdbx_description
1 polymer ?
#
loop_
_entity_poly.entity_id
_entity_poly.type
_entity_poly.pdbx_seq_one_letter_code
_entity_poly.pdbx_strand_id
1 'polypeptide(L)'
;VELSYKDYRDGDRRKVMTLSGQELLRRFLLHVLPKGFMRVRHFGFLANRCRARRLPEIRAAIAAPVATPSPDADAQAETGRPFDGYPCPSCRAGRLRVRVSLAPQRRDGG
;
A
#
# COMPACT_ATOMS: atom_id res chain seq x y z
N VAL A 1 -13.59 -35.16 5.96
CA VAL A 1 -14.02 -33.94 6.68
C VAL A 1 -14.84 -33.10 5.75
N GLU A 2 -16.02 -32.68 6.17
CA GLU A 2 -16.97 -31.91 5.36
C GLU A 2 -16.95 -30.44 5.81
N LEU A 3 -16.82 -29.51 4.85
CA LEU A 3 -16.61 -28.08 5.10
C LEU A 3 -17.57 -27.26 4.25
N SER A 4 -18.38 -26.42 4.90
CA SER A 4 -19.16 -25.42 4.18
C SER A 4 -18.32 -24.17 3.90
N TYR A 5 -18.32 -23.67 2.66
CA TYR A 5 -17.57 -22.49 2.27
C TYR A 5 -18.38 -21.61 1.32
N LYS A 6 -17.96 -20.34 1.21
CA LYS A 6 -18.50 -19.37 0.28
C LYS A 6 -17.63 -19.34 -0.99
N ASP A 7 -18.23 -19.63 -2.13
CA ASP A 7 -17.55 -19.64 -3.42
C ASP A 7 -17.67 -18.28 -4.11
N TYR A 8 -16.68 -17.42 -3.90
CA TYR A 8 -16.61 -16.10 -4.52
C TYR A 8 -16.49 -16.14 -6.04
N ARG A 9 -16.10 -17.28 -6.65
CA ARG A 9 -16.01 -17.42 -8.10
C ARG A 9 -17.36 -17.80 -8.73
N ASP A 10 -18.23 -18.44 -7.96
CA ASP A 10 -19.58 -18.83 -8.37
C ASP A 10 -20.63 -17.96 -7.67
N GLY A 11 -20.51 -16.64 -7.84
CA GLY A 11 -21.54 -15.69 -7.40
C GLY A 11 -21.85 -15.77 -5.91
N ASP A 12 -20.82 -15.93 -5.06
CA ASP A 12 -20.96 -15.89 -3.61
C ASP A 12 -21.82 -17.03 -3.01
N ARG A 13 -22.04 -18.10 -3.78
CA ARG A 13 -22.87 -19.25 -3.35
C ARG A 13 -22.21 -20.03 -2.22
N ARG A 14 -23.03 -20.55 -1.29
CA ARG A 14 -22.56 -21.50 -0.27
C ARG A 14 -22.49 -22.89 -0.89
N LYS A 15 -21.35 -23.54 -0.73
CA LYS A 15 -21.10 -24.91 -1.20
C LYS A 15 -20.48 -25.72 -0.07
N VAL A 16 -20.50 -27.04 -0.25
CA VAL A 16 -19.89 -27.98 0.67
C VAL A 16 -18.78 -28.74 -0.06
N MET A 17 -17.62 -28.88 0.58
CA MET A 17 -16.52 -29.70 0.09
C MET A 17 -16.16 -30.78 1.09
N THR A 18 -15.89 -31.98 0.59
CA THR A 18 -15.38 -33.09 1.39
C THR A 18 -13.90 -33.26 1.08
N LEU A 19 -13.07 -33.13 2.11
CA LEU A 19 -11.61 -33.28 2.03
C LEU A 19 -11.13 -34.41 2.94
N SER A 20 -10.00 -35.02 2.58
CA SER A 20 -9.25 -35.86 3.52
C SER A 20 -8.70 -35.00 4.67
N GLY A 21 -8.42 -35.60 5.82
CA GLY A 21 -7.83 -34.88 6.95
C GLY A 21 -6.47 -34.25 6.60
N GLN A 22 -5.66 -34.95 5.79
CA GLN A 22 -4.37 -34.45 5.32
C GLN A 22 -4.51 -33.22 4.42
N GLU A 23 -5.47 -33.23 3.49
CA GLU A 23 -5.69 -32.11 2.58
C GLU A 23 -6.25 -30.88 3.32
N LEU A 24 -7.10 -31.10 4.32
CA LEU A 24 -7.55 -30.03 5.21
C LEU A 24 -6.37 -29.37 5.91
N LEU A 25 -5.47 -30.16 6.52
CA LEU A 25 -4.30 -29.64 7.22
C LEU A 25 -3.37 -28.88 6.27
N ARG A 26 -3.10 -29.44 5.09
CA ARG A 26 -2.28 -28.78 4.05
C ARG A 26 -2.83 -27.40 3.70
N ARG A 27 -4.13 -27.29 3.41
CA ARG A 27 -4.79 -26.00 3.07
C ARG A 27 -4.81 -25.03 4.24
N PHE A 28 -5.06 -25.52 5.45
CA PHE A 28 -5.05 -24.69 6.65
C PHE A 28 -3.69 -24.04 6.88
N LEU A 29 -2.61 -24.80 6.71
CA LEU A 29 -1.25 -24.31 6.91
C LEU A 29 -0.84 -23.24 5.88
N LEU A 30 -1.46 -23.17 4.70
CA LEU A 30 -1.24 -22.07 3.74
C LEU A 30 -1.67 -20.69 4.30
N HIS A 31 -2.56 -20.68 5.29
CA HIS A 31 -3.01 -19.43 5.94
C HIS A 31 -2.16 -19.04 7.16
N VAL A 32 -1.33 -19.96 7.66
CA VAL A 32 -0.41 -19.73 8.77
C VAL A 32 0.86 -19.10 8.20
N LEU A 33 1.15 -17.88 8.64
CA LEU A 33 2.31 -17.15 8.17
C LEU A 33 3.56 -17.66 8.92
N PRO A 34 4.67 -18.01 8.22
CA PRO A 34 5.89 -18.44 8.88
C PRO A 34 6.45 -17.37 9.82
N LYS A 35 7.19 -17.81 10.84
CA LYS A 35 7.80 -16.88 11.81
C LYS A 35 8.72 -15.88 11.10
N GLY A 36 8.59 -14.61 11.46
CA GLY A 36 9.38 -13.51 10.88
C GLY A 36 8.74 -12.82 9.66
N PHE A 37 7.65 -13.37 9.11
CA PHE A 37 6.90 -12.72 8.05
C PHE A 37 5.75 -11.89 8.64
N MET A 38 5.45 -10.75 8.01
CA MET A 38 4.31 -9.90 8.35
C MET A 38 3.29 -9.94 7.23
N ARG A 39 2.00 -10.06 7.59
CA ARG A 39 0.92 -10.02 6.60
C ARG A 39 0.76 -8.58 6.11
N VAL A 40 1.02 -8.34 4.83
CA VAL A 40 0.79 -7.03 4.22
C VAL A 40 -0.71 -6.77 4.16
N ARG A 41 -1.14 -5.72 4.85
CA ARG A 41 -2.49 -5.18 4.73
C ARG A 41 -2.39 -3.92 3.88
N HIS A 42 -3.13 -3.87 2.79
CA HIS A 42 -3.24 -2.64 2.01
C HIS A 42 -4.08 -1.64 2.81
N PHE A 43 -3.46 -0.51 3.17
CA PHE A 43 -4.12 0.65 3.76
C PHE A 43 -4.23 1.78 2.74
N GLY A 44 -5.08 2.76 3.01
CA GLY A 44 -5.30 3.89 2.09
C GLY A 44 -6.12 3.50 0.86
N PHE A 45 -5.74 4.02 -0.31
CA PHE A 45 -6.57 3.93 -1.52
C PHE A 45 -6.65 2.53 -2.14
N LEU A 46 -5.69 1.64 -1.86
CA LEU A 46 -5.72 0.23 -2.28
C LEU A 46 -6.39 -0.71 -1.25
N ALA A 47 -6.88 -0.19 -0.12
CA ALA A 47 -7.59 -1.00 0.85
C ALA A 47 -8.84 -1.63 0.22
N ASN A 48 -9.09 -2.93 0.48
CA ASN A 48 -10.16 -3.69 -0.17
C ASN A 48 -11.55 -3.01 -0.09
N ARG A 49 -11.85 -2.34 1.02
CA ARG A 49 -13.11 -1.60 1.23
C ARG A 49 -13.36 -0.51 0.17
N CYS A 50 -12.31 0.22 -0.23
CA CYS A 50 -12.43 1.35 -1.16
C CYS A 50 -11.79 1.09 -2.53
N ARG A 51 -11.04 -0.01 -2.68
CA ARG A 51 -10.25 -0.31 -3.87
C ARG A 51 -11.11 -0.30 -5.13
N ALA A 52 -12.27 -0.96 -5.12
CA ALA A 52 -13.14 -1.04 -6.28
C ALA A 52 -13.58 0.35 -6.77
N ARG A 53 -13.90 1.27 -5.84
CA ARG A 53 -14.31 2.64 -6.15
C ARG A 53 -13.14 3.54 -6.56
N ARG A 54 -11.99 3.44 -5.87
CA ARG A 54 -10.84 4.33 -6.08
C ARG A 54 -9.97 3.95 -7.26
N LEU A 55 -9.96 2.68 -7.68
CA LEU A 55 -9.09 2.21 -8.75
C LEU A 55 -9.32 2.93 -10.11
N PRO A 56 -10.57 3.19 -10.54
CA PRO A 56 -10.83 4.02 -11.71
C PRO A 56 -10.30 5.47 -11.56
N GLU A 57 -10.55 6.10 -10.41
CA GLU A 57 -10.09 7.48 -10.11
C GLU A 57 -8.56 7.59 -10.21
N ILE A 58 -7.84 6.61 -9.65
CA ILE A 58 -6.37 6.56 -9.71
C ILE A 58 -5.88 6.39 -11.14
N ARG A 59 -6.52 5.50 -11.92
CA ARG A 59 -6.14 5.28 -13.32
C ARG A 59 -6.36 6.55 -14.16
N ALA A 60 -7.46 7.26 -13.94
CA ALA A 60 -7.74 8.53 -14.59
C ALA A 60 -6.69 9.59 -14.21
N ALA A 61 -6.35 9.70 -12.93
CA ALA A 61 -5.33 10.64 -12.45
C ALA A 61 -3.93 10.33 -13.01
N ILE A 62 -3.57 9.05 -13.17
CA ILE A 62 -2.29 8.64 -13.78
C ILE A 62 -2.27 8.91 -15.29
N ALA A 63 -3.39 8.71 -15.97
CA ALA A 63 -3.51 8.94 -17.41
C ALA A 63 -3.69 10.42 -17.77
N ALA A 64 -3.94 11.28 -16.78
CA ALA A 64 -4.06 12.71 -17.02
C ALA A 64 -2.71 13.27 -17.52
N PRO A 65 -2.71 14.07 -18.60
CA PRO A 65 -1.50 14.76 -19.02
C PRO A 65 -1.06 15.66 -17.87
N VAL A 66 0.20 15.52 -17.45
CA VAL A 66 0.82 16.45 -16.51
C VAL A 66 0.72 17.82 -17.15
N ALA A 67 -0.03 18.73 -16.52
CA ALA A 67 -0.03 20.11 -16.93
C ALA A 67 1.43 20.59 -16.89
N THR A 68 1.98 20.92 -18.05
CA THR A 68 3.27 21.59 -18.12
C THR A 68 3.14 22.84 -17.27
N PRO A 69 3.99 23.04 -16.24
CA PRO A 69 4.02 24.34 -15.58
C PRO A 69 4.29 25.36 -16.68
N SER A 70 3.40 26.34 -16.82
CA SER A 70 3.66 27.47 -17.70
C SER A 70 4.94 28.14 -17.21
N PRO A 71 5.88 28.52 -18.10
CA PRO A 71 7.15 29.14 -17.71
C PRO A 71 6.97 30.45 -16.90
N ASP A 72 5.76 31.01 -16.89
CA ASP A 72 5.41 32.21 -16.13
C ASP A 72 4.86 31.93 -14.71
N ALA A 73 4.63 30.66 -14.34
CA ALA A 73 4.19 30.28 -12.99
C ALA A 73 5.37 30.01 -12.03
N ASP A 74 6.57 29.75 -12.57
CA ASP A 74 7.79 29.52 -11.78
C ASP A 74 8.42 30.83 -11.23
N ALA A 75 7.91 32.01 -11.63
CA ALA A 75 8.35 33.28 -11.06
C ALA A 75 7.64 33.63 -9.72
N GLN A 76 6.56 32.91 -9.35
CA GLN A 76 5.81 33.18 -8.12
C GLN A 76 5.46 31.93 -7.31
N ALA A 77 6.09 30.79 -7.60
CA ALA A 77 6.11 29.65 -6.70
C ALA A 77 6.99 29.97 -5.49
N GLU A 78 6.36 30.63 -4.52
CA GLU A 78 6.65 30.47 -3.10
C GLU A 78 8.14 30.65 -2.76
N THR A 79 8.48 31.85 -2.30
CA THR A 79 9.36 31.99 -1.13
C THR A 79 8.67 31.32 0.09
N GLY A 80 8.29 30.06 -0.05
CA GLY A 80 7.86 29.19 1.01
C GLY A 80 8.98 29.17 2.00
N ARG A 81 8.67 29.53 3.26
CA ARG A 81 9.64 29.61 4.36
C ARG A 81 10.69 28.51 4.20
N PRO A 82 12.00 28.84 4.25
CA PRO A 82 13.03 27.81 4.22
C PRO A 82 12.66 26.75 5.25
N PHE A 83 12.62 25.49 4.81
CA PHE A 83 12.32 24.36 5.68
C PHE A 83 13.34 24.37 6.83
N ASP A 84 12.90 24.86 7.99
CA ASP A 84 13.75 25.16 9.15
C ASP A 84 14.20 23.90 9.92
N GLY A 85 13.87 22.71 9.38
CA GLY A 85 14.12 21.43 10.02
C GLY A 85 13.01 21.00 10.98
N TYR A 86 13.04 19.75 11.41
CA TYR A 86 12.16 19.23 12.46
C TYR A 86 12.76 19.50 13.85
N PRO A 87 11.96 19.80 14.88
CA PRO A 87 12.47 19.87 16.25
C PRO A 87 13.05 18.51 16.68
N CYS A 88 14.16 18.54 17.41
CA CYS A 88 14.78 17.32 17.94
C CYS A 88 13.80 16.60 18.88
N PRO A 89 13.44 15.33 18.62
CA PRO A 89 12.45 14.62 19.43
C PRO A 89 12.89 14.38 20.87
N SER A 90 14.21 14.46 21.15
CA SER A 90 14.77 14.19 22.47
C SER A 90 14.86 15.46 23.34
N CYS A 91 15.44 16.55 22.82
CA CYS A 91 15.64 17.78 23.61
C CYS A 91 14.66 18.91 23.29
N ARG A 92 13.92 18.85 22.17
CA ARG A 92 12.98 19.87 21.64
C ARG A 92 13.52 21.29 21.44
N ALA A 93 14.73 21.58 21.90
CA ALA A 93 15.42 22.86 21.74
C ALA A 93 16.22 22.95 20.43
N GLY A 94 16.71 21.81 19.92
CA GLY A 94 17.49 21.74 18.68
C GLY A 94 16.65 21.54 17.42
N ARG A 95 17.20 21.91 16.26
CA ARG A 95 16.61 21.66 14.93
C ARG A 95 17.41 20.57 14.19
N LEU A 96 16.71 19.58 13.65
CA LEU A 96 17.26 18.54 12.78
C LEU A 96 17.54 19.14 11.39
N ARG A 97 18.78 19.04 10.93
CA ARG A 97 19.19 19.47 9.58
C ARG A 97 19.32 18.26 8.67
N VAL A 98 18.80 18.38 7.44
CA VAL A 98 19.00 17.36 6.40
C VAL A 98 20.49 17.33 6.04
N ARG A 99 21.13 16.17 6.22
CA ARG A 99 22.55 15.97 5.88
C ARG A 99 22.74 15.34 4.51
N VAL A 100 21.93 14.34 4.19
CA VAL A 100 21.98 13.58 2.92
C VAL A 100 20.56 13.17 2.56
N SER A 101 20.20 13.27 1.28
CA SER A 101 19.00 12.67 0.73
C SER A 101 19.36 11.33 0.10
N LEU A 102 18.66 10.26 0.49
CA LEU A 102 18.83 8.94 -0.13
C LEU A 102 17.76 8.76 -1.20
N ALA A 103 18.19 8.66 -2.46
CA ALA A 103 17.29 8.32 -3.55
C ALA A 103 16.78 6.87 -3.40
N PRO A 104 15.51 6.58 -3.74
CA PRO A 104 14.99 5.23 -3.69
C PRO A 104 15.75 4.34 -4.68
N GLN A 105 16.48 3.35 -4.17
CA GLN A 105 17.11 2.33 -5.02
C GLN A 105 16.10 1.20 -5.25
N ARG A 106 15.61 1.07 -6.48
CA ARG A 106 14.94 -0.16 -6.91
C ARG A 106 16.00 -1.27 -6.93
N ARG A 107 15.78 -2.31 -6.13
CA ARG A 107 16.52 -3.56 -6.30
C ARG A 107 15.90 -4.26 -7.51
N ASP A 108 16.67 -4.39 -8.57
CA ASP A 108 16.27 -5.18 -9.72
C ASP A 108 16.29 -6.66 -9.32
N GLY A 109 15.17 -7.35 -9.54
CA GLY A 109 15.04 -8.79 -9.33
C GLY A 109 14.14 -9.18 -8.17
N GLY A 110 12.91 -9.54 -8.51
CA GLY A 110 11.98 -10.34 -7.71
C GLY A 110 11.29 -11.35 -8.61
#